data_AF-A0A7S2SF79-F1
#
_entry.id   AF-A0A7S2SF79-F1
#
_cell.length_a   1.000
_cell.length_b   1.000
_cell.length_c   1.000
_cell.angle_alpha   90.00
_cell.angle_beta   90.00
_cell.angle_gamma   90.00
#
_symmetry.space_group_name_H-M   'P 1'
#
loop_
_entity.id
_entity.type
_entity.pdbx_description
1 polymer ?
#
loop_
_entity_poly.entity_id
_entity_poly.type
_entity_poly.pdbx_seq_one_letter_code
_entity_poly.pdbx_strand_id
1 'polypeptide(L)'
;FELGGTSIDAIRLSGLVRSQLGFQLPVKTIFESKTVQDFSLEMEVDNSCVIPMNEESDVLSFSEERMLFLSEYDDQASRAYHIPLALTLYDGVGIDVLKRSLE
;
A
#
# COMPACT_ATOMS: atom_id res chain seq x y z
N PHE A 1 -3.82 -8.21 -18.48
CA PHE A 1 -2.48 -8.80 -18.24
C PHE A 1 -1.66 -9.01 -19.51
N GLU A 2 -2.24 -9.49 -20.61
CA GLU A 2 -1.54 -9.62 -21.90
C GLU A 2 -0.91 -8.31 -22.41
N LEU A 3 -1.50 -7.16 -22.05
CA LEU A 3 -0.97 -5.82 -22.31
C LEU A 3 0.22 -5.41 -21.39
N GLY A 4 0.73 -6.32 -20.56
CA GLY A 4 1.90 -6.08 -19.68
C GLY A 4 1.58 -5.57 -18.26
N GLY A 5 0.30 -5.52 -17.87
CA GLY A 5 -0.09 -5.08 -16.53
C GLY A 5 0.33 -6.03 -15.40
N THR A 6 0.54 -5.49 -14.20
CA THR A 6 0.96 -6.19 -12.99
C THR A 6 -0.11 -6.12 -11.87
N SER A 7 0.13 -6.79 -10.74
CA SER A 7 -0.73 -6.66 -9.55
C SER A 7 -0.81 -5.23 -9.02
N ILE A 8 0.28 -4.44 -9.17
CA ILE A 8 0.27 -3.02 -8.80
C ILE A 8 -0.69 -2.25 -9.71
N ASP A 9 -0.70 -2.55 -11.01
CA ASP A 9 -1.60 -1.90 -11.96
C ASP A 9 -3.05 -2.29 -11.72
N ALA A 10 -3.33 -3.53 -11.29
CA ALA A 10 -4.67 -3.94 -10.89
C ALA A 10 -5.18 -3.16 -9.66
N ILE A 11 -4.34 -2.98 -8.65
CA ILE A 11 -4.67 -2.16 -7.47
C ILE A 11 -4.90 -0.70 -7.88
N ARG A 12 -4.01 -0.14 -8.73
CA ARG A 12 -4.14 1.23 -9.24
C ARG A 12 -5.43 1.41 -10.04
N LEU A 13 -5.75 0.48 -10.94
CA LEU A 13 -6.96 0.52 -11.75
C LEU A 13 -8.21 0.53 -10.87
N SER A 14 -8.27 -0.35 -9.86
CA SER A 14 -9.37 -0.39 -8.88
C SER A 14 -9.55 0.96 -8.18
N GLY A 15 -8.44 1.57 -7.71
CA GLY A 15 -8.47 2.89 -7.07
C GLY A 15 -8.85 4.04 -8.00
N LEU A 16 -8.42 4.00 -9.26
CA LEU A 16 -8.78 5.00 -10.28
C LEU A 16 -10.25 4.92 -10.66
N VAL A 17 -10.77 3.72 -10.88
CA VAL A 17 -12.20 3.49 -11.15
C VAL A 17 -13.05 4.05 -10.01
N ARG A 18 -12.64 3.80 -8.76
CA ARG A 18 -13.30 4.37 -7.59
C ARG A 18 -13.26 5.89 -7.56
N SER A 19 -12.06 6.47 -7.65
CA SER A 19 -11.86 7.92 -7.46
C SER A 19 -12.36 8.77 -8.63
N GLN A 20 -12.34 8.26 -9.87
CA GLN A 20 -12.70 9.03 -11.05
C GLN A 20 -14.11 8.72 -11.57
N LEU A 21 -14.61 7.50 -11.36
CA LEU A 21 -15.89 7.07 -11.91
C LEU A 21 -16.96 6.85 -10.82
N GLY A 22 -16.58 6.77 -9.54
CA GLY A 22 -17.53 6.51 -8.44
C GLY A 22 -18.09 5.08 -8.44
N PHE A 23 -17.37 4.14 -9.04
CA PHE A 23 -17.71 2.71 -9.06
C PHE A 23 -16.65 1.89 -8.34
N GLN A 24 -17.04 0.76 -7.76
CA GLN A 24 -16.11 -0.24 -7.29
C GLN A 24 -15.81 -1.25 -8.39
N LEU A 25 -14.52 -1.51 -8.58
CA LEU A 25 -14.02 -2.64 -9.36
C LEU A 25 -13.10 -3.45 -8.45
N PRO A 26 -13.60 -4.55 -7.83
CA PRO A 26 -12.78 -5.36 -6.96
C PRO A 26 -11.53 -5.89 -7.67
N VAL A 27 -10.38 -5.88 -7.01
CA VAL A 27 -9.13 -6.37 -7.59
C VAL A 27 -9.27 -7.83 -8.05
N LYS A 28 -10.05 -8.64 -7.31
CA LYS A 28 -10.38 -10.02 -7.69
C LYS A 28 -11.03 -10.10 -9.07
N THR A 29 -12.01 -9.23 -9.36
CA THR A 29 -12.68 -9.15 -10.66
C THR A 29 -11.69 -8.86 -11.79
N ILE A 30 -10.65 -8.06 -11.55
CA ILE A 30 -9.60 -7.77 -12.55
C ILE A 30 -8.79 -9.03 -12.92
N PHE A 31 -8.67 -9.99 -11.99
CA PHE A 31 -8.01 -11.27 -12.26
C PHE A 31 -8.94 -12.31 -12.89
N GLU A 32 -10.22 -12.32 -12.54
CA GLU A 32 -11.21 -13.27 -13.05
C GLU A 32 -11.70 -12.88 -14.45
N SER A 33 -11.95 -11.59 -14.66
CA SER A 33 -12.36 -11.01 -15.93
C SER A 33 -11.13 -10.46 -16.66
N LYS A 34 -11.00 -10.75 -17.97
CA LYS A 34 -9.76 -10.42 -18.71
C LYS A 34 -9.90 -9.20 -19.61
N THR A 35 -11.09 -8.62 -19.71
CA THR A 35 -11.39 -7.52 -20.62
C THR A 35 -12.13 -6.38 -19.93
N VAL A 36 -12.03 -5.18 -20.51
CA VAL A 36 -12.77 -3.99 -20.03
C VAL A 36 -14.27 -4.16 -20.18
N GLN A 37 -14.73 -4.89 -21.21
CA GLN A 37 -16.14 -5.20 -21.40
C GLN A 37 -16.68 -5.98 -20.20
N ASP A 38 -15.95 -7.02 -19.78
CA ASP A 38 -16.36 -7.85 -18.64
C ASP A 38 -16.34 -7.06 -17.33
N PHE A 39 -15.39 -6.12 -17.15
CA PHE A 39 -15.38 -5.25 -15.98
C PHE A 39 -16.65 -4.41 -15.87
N SER A 40 -17.14 -3.86 -16.99
CA SER A 40 -18.33 -3.01 -16.98
C SER A 40 -19.60 -3.72 -16.50
N LEU A 41 -19.66 -5.05 -16.62
CA LEU A 41 -20.77 -5.87 -16.17
C LEU A 41 -20.73 -6.14 -14.66
N GLU A 42 -19.55 -6.03 -14.05
CA GLU A 42 -19.27 -6.39 -12.66
C GLU A 42 -19.05 -5.16 -11.76
N MET A 43 -19.09 -3.95 -12.33
CA MET A 43 -18.89 -2.70 -11.60
C MET A 43 -20.18 -2.26 -10.90
N GLU A 44 -20.07 -1.94 -9.62
CA GLU A 44 -21.18 -1.44 -8.80
C GLU A 44 -20.90 -0.03 -8.31
N VAL A 45 -21.96 0.75 -8.04
CA VAL A 45 -21.80 2.12 -7.51
C VAL A 45 -21.06 2.06 -6.18
N ASP A 46 -20.03 2.88 -6.04
CA ASP A 46 -19.29 2.97 -4.80
C ASP A 46 -20.10 3.70 -3.74
N ASN A 47 -20.62 2.94 -2.79
CA ASN A 47 -21.31 3.46 -1.60
C ASN A 47 -20.38 3.51 -0.39
N SER A 48 -19.07 3.34 -0.57
CA SER A 48 -18.13 3.38 0.56
C SER A 48 -17.98 4.81 1.10
N CYS A 49 -17.97 4.90 2.44
CA CYS A 49 -17.67 6.16 3.10
C CYS A 49 -16.16 6.37 3.12
N VAL A 50 -15.72 7.61 2.87
CA VAL A 50 -14.33 8.00 3.10
C VAL A 50 -14.04 7.80 4.58
N ILE A 51 -13.04 6.99 4.89
CA ILE A 51 -12.59 6.82 6.27
C ILE A 51 -11.99 8.17 6.71
N PRO A 52 -12.61 8.86 7.69
CA PRO A 52 -12.08 10.13 8.15
C PRO A 52 -10.72 9.90 8.79
N MET A 53 -9.77 10.80 8.56
CA MET A 53 -8.50 10.76 9.26
C MET A 53 -8.76 11.09 10.73
N ASN A 54 -8.46 10.14 11.63
CA ASN A 54 -8.55 10.38 13.06
C ASN A 54 -7.16 10.78 13.57
N GLU A 55 -6.91 12.08 13.68
CA GLU A 55 -5.62 12.63 14.12
C GLU A 55 -5.30 12.34 15.60
N GLU A 56 -6.28 11.89 16.38
CA GLU A 56 -6.15 11.63 17.83
C GLU A 56 -6.18 10.13 18.17
N SER A 57 -6.05 9.23 17.19
CA SER A 57 -6.15 7.79 17.42
C SER A 57 -4.82 7.19 17.89
N ASP A 58 -4.67 6.97 19.19
CA ASP A 58 -3.58 6.14 19.75
C ASP A 58 -3.79 4.62 19.52
N VAL A 59 -4.85 4.24 18.77
CA VAL A 59 -5.17 2.84 18.49
C VAL A 59 -4.25 2.30 17.41
N LEU A 60 -3.36 1.39 17.80
CA LEU A 60 -2.53 0.62 16.87
C LEU A 60 -3.41 -0.23 15.94
N SER A 61 -3.02 -0.32 14.68
CA SER A 61 -3.55 -1.36 13.79
C SER A 61 -3.14 -2.74 14.30
N PHE A 62 -3.87 -3.78 13.88
CA PHE A 62 -3.51 -5.17 14.21
C PHE A 62 -2.06 -5.54 13.84
N SER A 63 -1.52 -4.93 12.78
CA SER A 63 -0.13 -5.19 12.37
C SER A 63 0.85 -4.51 13.33
N GLU A 64 0.55 -3.29 13.76
CA GLU A 64 1.36 -2.54 14.73
C GLU A 64 1.31 -3.16 16.12
N GLU A 65 0.12 -3.55 16.61
CA GLU A 65 -0.04 -4.23 17.90
C GLU A 65 0.77 -5.54 17.95
N ARG A 66 0.73 -6.32 16.87
CA ARG A 66 1.56 -7.53 16.73
C ARG A 66 3.05 -7.20 16.78
N MET A 67 3.48 -6.14 16.10
CA MET A 67 4.90 -5.73 16.11
C MET A 67 5.32 -5.27 17.51
N LEU A 68 4.49 -4.49 18.18
CA LEU A 68 4.73 -4.04 19.55
C LEU A 68 4.86 -5.25 20.49
N PHE A 69 3.91 -6.18 20.45
CA PHE A 69 3.95 -7.41 21.23
C PHE A 69 5.26 -8.19 21.01
N LEU A 70 5.66 -8.40 19.76
CA LEU A 70 6.90 -9.12 19.44
C LEU A 70 8.15 -8.37 19.90
N SER A 71 8.12 -7.04 19.86
CA SER A 71 9.22 -6.20 20.31
C SER A 71 9.42 -6.23 21.83
N GLU A 72 8.33 -6.33 22.60
CA GLU A 72 8.37 -6.38 24.07
C GLU A 72 8.61 -7.79 24.61
N TYR A 73 8.20 -8.81 23.87
CA TYR A 73 8.27 -10.21 24.31
C TYR A 73 9.69 -10.81 24.26
N ASP A 74 10.41 -10.61 23.15
CA ASP A 74 11.72 -11.22 22.94
C ASP A 74 12.58 -10.39 21.96
N ASP A 75 13.77 -9.95 22.41
CA ASP A 75 14.75 -9.23 21.59
C ASP A 75 15.16 -9.98 20.31
N GLN A 76 15.22 -11.31 20.33
CA GLN A 76 15.50 -12.12 19.15
C GLN A 76 14.34 -12.08 18.16
N ALA A 77 13.09 -12.11 18.64
CA ALA A 77 11.90 -11.98 17.81
C ALA A 77 11.82 -10.57 17.20
N SER A 78 12.13 -9.54 17.97
CA SER A 78 12.23 -8.15 17.51
C SER A 78 13.21 -7.99 16.35
N ARG A 79 14.42 -8.55 16.48
CA ARG A 79 15.45 -8.49 15.41
C ARG A 79 15.02 -9.12 14.09
N ALA A 80 14.10 -10.09 14.11
CA ALA A 80 13.59 -10.72 12.89
C ALA A 80 12.77 -9.75 12.00
N TYR A 81 12.33 -8.62 12.55
CA TYR A 81 11.58 -7.58 11.83
C TYR A 81 12.41 -6.34 11.50
N HIS A 82 13.72 -6.35 11.76
CA HIS A 82 14.61 -5.30 11.26
C HIS A 82 14.66 -5.35 9.72
N ILE A 83 14.50 -4.19 9.07
CA ILE A 83 14.60 -4.03 7.62
C ILE A 83 15.86 -3.21 7.30
N PRO A 84 17.07 -3.79 7.42
CA PRO A 84 18.29 -3.06 7.14
C PRO A 84 18.38 -2.73 5.65
N LEU A 85 18.65 -1.47 5.33
CA LEU A 85 18.90 -0.99 3.97
C LEU A 85 20.29 -0.38 3.90
N ALA A 86 21.05 -0.77 2.88
CA ALA A 86 22.34 -0.17 2.53
C ALA A 86 22.26 0.37 1.11
N LEU A 87 22.72 1.61 0.92
CA LEU A 87 22.71 2.30 -0.37
C LEU A 87 24.15 2.67 -0.75
N THR A 88 24.50 2.44 -2.02
CA THR A 88 25.72 3.00 -2.59
C THR A 88 25.39 4.37 -3.15
N LEU A 89 26.14 5.39 -2.71
CA LEU A 89 25.94 6.76 -3.17
C LEU A 89 26.89 7.05 -4.34
N TYR A 90 26.43 7.84 -5.30
CA TYR A 90 27.29 8.37 -6.35
C TYR A 90 28.29 9.39 -5.76
N ASP A 91 29.42 9.55 -6.44
CA ASP A 91 30.38 10.59 -6.09
C ASP A 91 29.72 11.98 -6.17
N GLY A 92 30.03 12.84 -5.20
CA GLY A 92 29.48 14.19 -5.11
C GLY A 92 28.13 14.31 -4.39
N VAL A 93 27.55 13.20 -3.88
CA VAL A 93 26.39 13.29 -2.98
C VAL A 93 26.79 14.01 -1.69
N GLY A 94 26.16 15.16 -1.43
CA GLY A 94 26.34 15.91 -0.20
C GLY A 94 25.71 15.19 0.98
N ILE A 95 26.54 14.50 1.78
CA ILE A 95 26.08 13.68 2.92
C ILE A 95 25.25 14.49 3.91
N ASP A 96 25.61 15.74 4.18
CA ASP A 96 24.87 16.60 5.11
C ASP A 96 23.47 16.97 4.57
N VAL A 97 23.34 17.16 3.25
CA VAL A 97 22.05 17.43 2.61
C VAL A 97 21.16 16.18 2.64
N LEU A 98 21.74 15.01 2.36
CA LEU A 98 21.02 13.74 2.44
C LEU A 98 20.51 13.49 3.87
N LYS A 99 21.35 13.67 4.89
CA LYS A 99 20.94 13.54 6.29
C LYS A 99 19.77 14.46 6.62
N ARG A 100 19.86 15.73 6.24
CA ARG A 100 18.80 16.73 6.48
C ARG A 100 17.47 16.40 5.77
N SER A 101 17.50 15.63 4.67
CA SER A 101 16.27 15.22 3.99
C SER A 101 15.55 14.03 4.64
N LEU A 102 16.24 13.33 5.55
CA LEU A 102 15.71 12.20 6.30
C LEU A 102 15.22 12.59 7.70
N GLU A 103 15.55 13.80 8.15
CA GLU A 103 15.04 14.45 9.36
C GLU A 103 13.72 15.16 9.08
#